data_AF-A0A354XB31-F1
#
_entry.id   AF-A0A354XB31-F1
#
_cell.length_a   1.000
_cell.length_b   1.000
_cell.length_c   1.000
_cell.angle_alpha   90.00
_cell.angle_beta   90.00
_cell.angle_gamma   90.00
#
_symmetry.space_group_name_H-M   'P 1'
#
loop_
_entity.id
_entity.type
_entity.pdbx_description
1 polymer ?
#
loop_
_entity_poly.entity_id
_entity_poly.type
_entity_poly.pdbx_seq_one_letter_code
_entity_poly.pdbx_strand_id
1 'polypeptide(L)'
;MFSFFRSSVAESWALASLFALGFSLQILWILALLIERLPLIAAWMTFFTFAGPVSGLYLCVAIIYFISFFLFGFWYHHRDCSHQRAQITWFLFISLLLFFVMSLPNIFQFTISFSS
;
A
#
# COMPACT_ATOMS: atom_id res chain seq x y z
N MET A 1 11.18 -1.34 -34.85
CA MET A 1 11.99 -1.75 -33.67
C MET A 1 11.78 -0.83 -32.44
N PHE A 2 11.59 0.49 -32.61
CA PHE A 2 11.30 1.41 -31.48
C PHE A 2 9.97 1.17 -30.73
N SER A 3 8.97 0.54 -31.35
CA SER A 3 7.67 0.27 -30.71
C SER A 3 7.73 -0.81 -29.62
N PHE A 4 8.62 -1.80 -29.75
CA PHE A 4 8.73 -2.91 -28.79
C PHE A 4 9.40 -2.47 -27.48
N PHE A 5 10.44 -1.63 -27.57
CA PHE A 5 11.06 -1.03 -26.38
C PHE A 5 10.11 -0.09 -25.64
N ARG A 6 9.25 0.65 -26.37
CA ARG A 6 8.28 1.56 -25.77
C ARG A 6 7.18 0.84 -25.00
N SER A 7 6.73 -0.34 -25.46
CA SER A 7 5.74 -1.14 -24.72
C SER A 7 6.35 -1.82 -23.50
N SER A 8 7.59 -2.31 -23.60
CA SER A 8 8.31 -2.95 -22.48
C SER A 8 8.54 -1.96 -21.31
N VAL A 9 8.95 -0.73 -21.61
CA VAL A 9 9.12 0.31 -20.57
C VAL A 9 7.78 0.66 -19.92
N ALA A 10 6.71 0.87 -20.70
CA ALA A 10 5.38 1.14 -20.16
C ALA A 10 4.85 -0.02 -19.29
N GLU A 11 5.13 -1.26 -19.67
CA GLU A 11 4.77 -2.46 -18.90
C GLU A 11 5.55 -2.53 -17.58
N SER A 12 6.85 -2.24 -17.57
CA SER A 12 7.66 -2.18 -16.35
C SER A 12 7.15 -1.14 -15.35
N TRP A 13 6.81 0.07 -15.82
CA TRP A 13 6.26 1.13 -14.97
C TRP A 13 4.85 0.80 -14.46
N ALA A 14 4.02 0.16 -15.29
CA ALA A 14 2.70 -0.32 -14.86
C ALA A 14 2.82 -1.43 -13.80
N LEU A 15 3.76 -2.36 -13.94
CA LEU A 15 3.97 -3.40 -12.94
C LEU A 15 4.52 -2.83 -11.63
N ALA A 16 5.42 -1.86 -11.71
CA ALA A 16 5.91 -1.15 -10.54
C ALA A 16 4.79 -0.41 -9.79
N SER A 17 3.85 0.24 -10.50
CA SER A 17 2.72 0.93 -9.85
C SER A 17 1.76 -0.05 -9.19
N LEU A 18 1.44 -1.17 -9.84
CA LEU A 18 0.57 -2.20 -9.26
C LEU A 18 1.19 -2.81 -7.99
N PHE A 19 2.50 -3.12 -8.04
CA PHE A 19 3.21 -3.62 -6.87
C PHE A 19 3.25 -2.59 -5.74
N ALA A 20 3.61 -1.35 -6.05
CA ALA A 20 3.66 -0.25 -5.08
C ALA A 20 2.30 -0.03 -4.43
N LEU A 21 1.21 -0.12 -5.18
CA LEU A 21 -0.15 0.02 -4.66
C LEU A 21 -0.50 -1.13 -3.71
N GLY A 22 -0.24 -2.38 -4.10
CA GLY A 22 -0.46 -3.54 -3.24
C GLY A 22 0.35 -3.47 -1.93
N PHE A 23 1.62 -3.09 -2.02
CA PHE A 23 2.49 -2.92 -0.86
C PHE A 23 2.03 -1.77 0.05
N SER A 24 1.59 -0.67 -0.53
CA SER A 24 1.08 0.50 0.21
C SER A 24 -0.21 0.17 0.97
N LEU A 25 -1.09 -0.67 0.41
CA LEU A 25 -2.29 -1.14 1.11
C LEU A 25 -1.95 -1.96 2.35
N GLN A 26 -0.93 -2.80 2.30
CA GLN A 26 -0.48 -3.57 3.46
C GLN A 26 0.05 -2.64 4.56
N ILE A 27 0.84 -1.64 4.19
CA ILE A 27 1.39 -0.69 5.16
C ILE A 27 0.30 0.22 5.73
N LEU A 28 -0.63 0.68 4.90
CA LEU A 28 -1.80 1.46 5.32
C LEU A 28 -2.56 0.71 6.43
N TRP A 29 -2.81 -0.58 6.24
CA TRP A 29 -3.47 -1.41 7.23
C TRP A 29 -2.65 -1.57 8.53
N ILE A 30 -1.35 -1.86 8.42
CA ILE A 30 -0.47 -1.99 9.60
C ILE A 30 -0.47 -0.68 10.40
N LEU A 31 -0.33 0.46 9.72
CA LEU A 31 -0.34 1.78 10.36
C LEU A 31 -1.68 2.11 10.98
N ALA A 32 -2.80 1.76 10.33
CA ALA A 32 -4.13 1.96 10.88
C ALA A 32 -4.30 1.21 12.21
N LEU A 33 -3.91 -0.07 12.27
CA LEU A 33 -3.91 -0.84 13.53
C LEU A 33 -2.99 -0.22 14.58
N LEU A 34 -1.82 0.26 14.17
CA LEU A 34 -0.83 0.82 15.08
C LEU A 34 -1.32 2.13 15.72
N ILE A 35 -2.01 2.98 14.96
CA ILE A 35 -2.62 4.23 15.43
C ILE A 35 -3.73 3.95 16.45
N GLU A 36 -4.54 2.90 16.25
CA GLU A 36 -5.58 2.52 17.21
C GLU A 36 -5.01 1.97 18.53
N ARG A 37 -3.89 1.26 18.47
CA ARG A 37 -3.29 0.60 19.65
C ARG A 37 -2.31 1.48 20.42
N LEU A 38 -1.61 2.38 19.74
CA LEU A 38 -0.53 3.18 20.32
C LEU A 38 -0.83 4.68 20.17
N PRO A 39 -1.29 5.35 21.25
CA PRO A 39 -1.67 6.76 21.20
C PRO A 39 -0.49 7.68 20.88
N LEU A 40 0.74 7.24 21.17
CA LEU A 40 1.95 7.94 20.76
C LEU A 40 1.97 8.09 19.24
N ILE A 41 1.75 7.01 18.49
CA ILE A 41 1.83 7.00 17.02
C ILE A 41 0.69 7.81 16.42
N ALA A 42 -0.50 7.76 17.03
CA ALA A 42 -1.61 8.64 16.66
C ALA A 42 -1.23 10.13 16.78
N ALA A 43 -0.54 10.52 17.86
CA ALA A 43 -0.08 11.91 18.04
C ALA A 43 0.95 12.31 16.97
N TRP A 44 1.92 11.45 16.66
CA TRP A 44 2.91 11.70 15.60
C TRP A 44 2.29 11.79 14.20
N MET A 45 1.18 11.09 13.97
CA MET A 45 0.45 11.07 12.69
C MET A 45 -0.55 12.23 12.54
N THR A 46 -0.76 13.03 13.59
CA THR A 46 -1.74 14.13 13.56
C THR A 46 -1.07 15.44 13.13
N PHE A 47 -1.03 15.71 11.83
CA PHE A 47 -0.47 16.97 11.30
C PHE A 47 -1.48 18.12 11.31
N PHE A 48 -2.76 17.80 11.08
CA PHE A 48 -3.85 18.77 11.12
C PHE A 48 -4.88 18.35 12.15
N THR A 49 -5.22 19.25 13.08
CA THR A 49 -6.23 19.01 14.13
C THR A 49 -7.60 18.70 13.56
N PHE A 50 -7.94 19.24 12.38
CA PHE A 50 -9.22 18.98 11.70
C PHE A 50 -9.34 17.56 11.14
N ALA A 51 -8.24 16.99 10.63
CA ALA A 51 -8.23 15.67 9.98
C ALA A 51 -7.74 14.56 10.91
N GLY A 52 -7.16 14.91 12.06
CA GLY A 52 -6.66 13.94 13.04
C GLY A 52 -5.51 13.08 12.50
N PRO A 53 -5.29 11.88 13.06
CA PRO A 53 -4.20 10.99 12.68
C PRO A 53 -4.32 10.42 11.26
N VAL A 54 -5.52 10.53 10.68
CA VAL A 54 -5.80 10.10 9.30
C VAL A 54 -4.96 10.91 8.30
N SER A 55 -4.69 12.19 8.58
CA SER A 55 -3.88 13.06 7.73
C SER A 55 -2.45 12.53 7.54
N GLY A 56 -1.77 12.15 8.62
CA GLY A 56 -0.42 11.60 8.55
C GLY A 56 -0.37 10.19 7.98
N LEU A 57 -1.41 9.40 8.23
CA LEU A 57 -1.52 8.06 7.66
C LEU A 57 -1.59 8.10 6.12
N TYR A 58 -2.40 8.98 5.53
CA TYR A 58 -2.43 9.16 4.08
C TYR A 58 -1.11 9.72 3.54
N LEU A 59 -0.48 10.68 4.24
CA LEU A 59 0.81 11.23 3.83
C LEU A 59 1.91 10.15 3.82
N CYS A 60 2.02 9.36 4.89
CA CYS A 60 2.99 8.27 5.00
C CYS A 60 2.78 7.24 3.90
N VAL A 61 1.53 6.85 3.63
CA VAL A 61 1.20 5.86 2.60
C VAL A 61 1.50 6.40 1.21
N ALA A 62 1.25 7.68 0.94
CA ALA A 62 1.64 8.32 -0.30
C ALA A 62 3.17 8.33 -0.49
N ILE A 63 3.93 8.69 0.55
CA ILE A 63 5.40 8.66 0.52
C ILE A 63 5.91 7.25 0.21
N ILE A 64 5.38 6.25 0.90
CA ILE A 64 5.76 4.85 0.73
C ILE A 64 5.41 4.37 -0.68
N TYR A 65 4.22 4.71 -1.18
CA TYR A 65 3.83 4.42 -2.55
C TYR A 65 4.84 4.97 -3.56
N PHE A 66 5.20 6.25 -3.45
CA PHE A 66 6.16 6.87 -4.36
C PHE A 66 7.55 6.23 -4.25
N ILE A 67 8.05 5.99 -3.02
CA ILE A 67 9.34 5.34 -2.81
C ILE A 67 9.34 3.96 -3.45
N SER A 68 8.34 3.12 -3.17
CA SER A 68 8.23 1.78 -3.76
C SER A 68 8.05 1.85 -5.28
N PHE A 69 7.25 2.77 -5.78
CA PHE A 69 7.04 2.95 -7.23
C PHE A 69 8.34 3.29 -7.95
N PHE A 70 9.12 4.26 -7.45
CA PHE A 70 10.40 4.60 -8.06
C PHE A 70 11.41 3.46 -7.92
N LEU A 71 11.50 2.84 -6.73
CA LEU A 71 12.47 1.77 -6.49
C LEU A 71 12.22 0.56 -7.39
N PHE A 72 10.96 0.12 -7.53
CA PHE A 72 10.59 -0.96 -8.44
C PHE A 72 10.57 -0.52 -9.90
N GLY A 73 10.21 0.73 -10.20
CA GLY A 73 10.26 1.30 -11.55
C GLY A 73 11.67 1.31 -12.12
N PHE A 74 12.66 1.76 -11.33
CA PHE A 74 14.08 1.68 -11.68
C PHE A 74 14.60 0.24 -11.72
N TRP A 75 14.14 -0.64 -10.83
CA TRP A 75 14.54 -2.05 -10.83
C TRP A 75 14.07 -2.81 -12.08
N TYR A 76 12.88 -2.48 -12.58
CA TYR A 76 12.29 -3.06 -13.79
C TYR A 76 12.67 -2.30 -15.07
N HIS A 77 13.36 -1.18 -14.94
CA HIS A 77 13.88 -0.41 -16.07
C HIS A 77 14.92 -1.28 -16.80
N HIS A 78 14.57 -1.72 -18.03
CA HIS A 78 15.33 -2.64 -18.90
C HIS A 78 15.22 -4.15 -18.61
N ARG A 79 14.33 -4.61 -17.73
CA ARG A 79 14.10 -6.05 -17.54
C ARG A 79 12.81 -6.49 -18.23
N ASP A 80 12.84 -7.68 -18.83
CA ASP A 80 11.61 -8.33 -19.32
C ASP A 80 10.78 -8.83 -18.13
N CYS A 81 9.68 -8.14 -17.87
CA CYS A 81 8.82 -8.37 -16.70
C CYS A 81 7.57 -9.20 -17.03
N SER A 82 7.46 -9.70 -18.26
CA SER A 82 6.30 -10.42 -18.77
C SER A 82 5.92 -11.63 -17.91
N HIS A 83 6.92 -12.36 -17.39
CA HIS A 83 6.70 -13.52 -16.49
C HIS A 83 6.14 -13.13 -15.12
N GLN A 84 6.42 -11.92 -14.64
CA GLN A 84 6.00 -11.45 -13.31
C GLN A 84 4.63 -10.77 -13.35
N ARG A 85 4.10 -10.44 -14.54
CA ARG A 85 2.81 -9.76 -14.70
C ARG A 85 1.66 -10.44 -13.97
N ALA A 86 1.52 -11.75 -14.16
CA ALA A 86 0.47 -12.52 -13.51
C ALA A 86 0.63 -12.49 -11.98
N GLN A 87 1.85 -12.67 -11.48
CA GLN A 87 2.15 -12.72 -10.05
C GLN A 87 1.88 -11.38 -9.37
N ILE A 88 2.31 -10.26 -9.96
CA ILE A 88 2.09 -8.91 -9.42
C ILE A 88 0.60 -8.55 -9.44
N THR A 89 -0.12 -8.95 -10.49
CA THR A 89 -1.57 -8.73 -10.58
C THR A 89 -2.31 -9.52 -9.48
N TRP A 90 -1.95 -10.79 -9.28
CA TRP A 90 -2.50 -11.60 -8.19
C TRP A 90 -2.13 -11.05 -6.82
N PHE A 91 -0.90 -10.57 -6.64
CA PHE A 91 -0.47 -9.93 -5.39
C PHE A 91 -1.32 -8.69 -5.07
N LEU A 92 -1.59 -7.85 -6.06
CA LEU A 92 -2.49 -6.70 -5.89
C LEU A 92 -3.91 -7.15 -5.54
N PHE A 93 -4.44 -8.14 -6.25
CA PHE A 93 -5.79 -8.65 -6.00
C PHE A 93 -5.93 -9.23 -4.59
N ILE A 94 -4.97 -10.02 -4.15
CA ILE A 94 -4.91 -10.57 -2.79
C ILE A 94 -4.77 -9.43 -1.77
N SER A 95 -3.92 -8.44 -2.03
CA SER A 95 -3.75 -7.29 -1.14
C SER A 95 -5.03 -6.46 -1.00
N LEU A 96 -5.76 -6.25 -2.10
CA LEU A 96 -7.07 -5.59 -2.07
C LEU A 96 -8.10 -6.40 -1.28
N LEU A 97 -8.15 -7.72 -1.49
CA LEU A 97 -9.06 -8.60 -0.77
C LEU A 97 -8.75 -8.60 0.72
N LEU A 98 -7.48 -8.72 1.11
CA LEU A 98 -7.03 -8.63 2.49
C LEU A 98 -7.38 -7.27 3.10
N PHE A 99 -7.08 -6.17 2.40
CA PHE A 99 -7.40 -4.83 2.86
C PHE A 99 -8.91 -4.67 3.08
N PHE A 100 -9.74 -5.17 2.17
CA PHE A 100 -11.20 -5.14 2.31
C PHE A 100 -11.67 -5.93 3.52
N VAL A 101 -11.24 -7.19 3.65
CA VAL A 101 -11.59 -8.07 4.78
C VAL A 101 -11.18 -7.41 6.09
N MET A 102 -9.95 -6.91 6.16
CA MET A 102 -9.40 -6.29 7.36
C MET A 102 -10.02 -4.94 7.70
N SER A 103 -10.60 -4.23 6.73
CA SER A 103 -11.33 -2.98 6.96
C SER A 103 -12.78 -3.22 7.41
N LEU A 104 -13.25 -4.48 7.44
CA LEU A 104 -14.59 -4.77 7.92
C LEU A 104 -14.67 -4.53 9.44
N PRO A 105 -15.72 -3.83 9.91
CA PRO A 105 -15.87 -3.47 11.32
C PRO A 105 -15.91 -4.68 12.26
N ASN A 106 -16.40 -5.83 11.78
CA ASN A 106 -16.49 -7.07 12.57
C ASN A 106 -15.13 -7.62 13.02
N ILE A 107 -14.02 -7.30 12.34
CA ILE A 107 -12.67 -7.75 12.73
C ILE A 107 -12.11 -6.86 13.84
N PHE A 108 -12.43 -5.56 13.82
CA PHE A 108 -12.02 -4.61 14.86
C PHE A 108 -12.80 -4.77 16.18
N GLN A 109 -13.99 -5.37 16.15
CA GLN A 109 -14.81 -5.57 17.37
C GLN A 109 -14.33 -6.66 18.33
N PHE A 110 -13.31 -7.46 17.98
CA PHE A 110 -12.72 -8.45 18.90
C PHE A 110 -11.94 -7.84 20.09
N THR A 111 -12.01 -6.52 20.31
CA THR A 111 -11.23 -5.80 21.34
C THR A 111 -12.05 -5.25 22.50
N ILE A 112 -13.37 -5.46 22.57
CA ILE A 112 -14.18 -4.95 23.69
C ILE A 112 -15.05 -6.02 24.31
N SER A 113 -14.41 -6.97 24.98
CA SER A 113 -15.05 -7.73 26.07
C SER A 113 -13.99 -8.13 27.09
N PHE A 114 -13.39 -7.14 27.75
CA PHE A 114 -12.98 -7.33 29.14
C PHE A 114 -14.20 -6.97 29.98
N SER A 115 -14.92 -8.01 30.41
CA SER A 115 -15.94 -7.91 31.44
C SER A 115 -15.35 -7.22 32.67
N SER A 116 -16.10 -6.23 33.15
CA SER A 116 -15.99 -5.54 34.44
C SER A 116 -15.60 -6.45 35.60
#